data_AF-A0A7C4YDA9-F1
#
_entry.id   AF-A0A7C4YDA9-F1
#
_cell.length_a   1.000
_cell.length_b   1.000
_cell.length_c   1.000
_cell.angle_alpha   90.00
_cell.angle_beta   90.00
_cell.angle_gamma   90.00
#
_symmetry.space_group_name_H-M   'P 1'
#
loop_
_entity.id
_entity.type
_entity.pdbx_description
1 polymer ?
#
loop_
_entity_poly.entity_id
_entity_poly.type
_entity_poly.pdbx_seq_one_letter_code
_entity_poly.pdbx_strand_id
1 'polypeptide(L)'
;MSSWKHFFEKINSEYETVIKKRQALSNLYSSGKISQSTFELFDKEMEEALAEIERQRNVMLEKMTVKVGEIEEQIKILERLLANYEIQHVGGEISEEDYQRETTVISIGLENARKELNAIKETMDKMAVFPKNAEALVEETLTVKPENVAETSLGNVEAETVEVTAEVAPQTENASETPIVEAKTEGENLGN
;
A
#
# COMPACT_ATOMS: atom_id res chain seq x y z
N MET A 1 -10.27 13.39 6.51
CA MET A 1 -10.13 11.94 6.77
C MET A 1 -8.77 11.72 7.42
N SER A 2 -8.68 10.91 8.48
CA SER A 2 -7.44 10.71 9.24
C SER A 2 -6.35 10.10 8.35
N SER A 3 -5.11 10.56 8.47
CA SER A 3 -3.96 10.14 7.64
C SER A 3 -3.78 8.62 7.55
N TRP A 4 -4.07 7.91 8.64
CA TRP A 4 -4.00 6.46 8.72
C TRP A 4 -5.01 5.73 7.84
N LYS A 5 -6.21 6.30 7.66
CA LYS A 5 -7.27 5.70 6.83
C LYS A 5 -6.88 5.71 5.36
N HIS A 6 -6.32 6.83 4.90
CA HIS A 6 -5.79 6.93 3.53
C HIS A 6 -4.62 5.98 3.29
N PHE A 7 -3.73 5.82 4.27
CA PHE A 7 -2.62 4.88 4.16
C PHE A 7 -3.12 3.43 4.08
N PHE A 8 -4.13 3.07 4.88
CA PHE A 8 -4.78 1.77 4.82
C PHE A 8 -5.44 1.52 3.45
N GLU A 9 -6.22 2.47 2.95
CA GLU A 9 -6.85 2.39 1.63
C GLU A 9 -5.81 2.20 0.51
N LYS A 10 -4.66 2.88 0.62
CA LYS A 10 -3.54 2.74 -0.30
C LYS A 10 -2.94 1.32 -0.27
N ILE A 11 -2.58 0.82 0.92
CA ILE A 11 -2.04 -0.56 1.08
C ILE A 11 -3.01 -1.59 0.48
N ASN A 12 -4.31 -1.44 0.74
CA ASN A 12 -5.31 -2.36 0.22
C ASN A 12 -5.43 -2.28 -1.31
N SER A 13 -5.41 -1.08 -1.88
CA SER A 13 -5.42 -0.91 -3.33
C SER A 13 -4.18 -1.49 -4.01
N GLU A 14 -3.01 -1.35 -3.40
CA GLU A 14 -1.76 -1.92 -3.91
C GLU A 14 -1.81 -3.44 -3.88
N TYR A 15 -2.25 -4.03 -2.77
CA TYR A 15 -2.45 -5.47 -2.64
C TYR A 15 -3.36 -6.03 -3.73
N GLU A 16 -4.56 -5.45 -3.90
CA GLU A 16 -5.52 -5.86 -4.92
C GLU A 16 -4.93 -5.80 -6.33
N THR A 17 -4.08 -4.80 -6.59
CA THR A 17 -3.40 -4.66 -7.89
C THR A 17 -2.39 -5.77 -8.11
N VAL A 18 -1.59 -6.12 -7.10
CA VAL A 18 -0.60 -7.20 -7.19
C VAL A 18 -1.28 -8.55 -7.39
N ILE A 19 -2.37 -8.83 -6.66
CA ILE A 19 -3.15 -10.07 -6.83
C ILE A 19 -3.71 -10.19 -8.24
N LYS A 20 -4.33 -9.13 -8.77
CA LYS A 20 -4.85 -9.14 -10.15
C LYS A 20 -3.75 -9.34 -11.18
N LYS A 21 -2.57 -8.74 -10.97
CA LYS A 21 -1.41 -8.95 -11.84
C LYS A 21 -0.90 -10.39 -11.78
N ARG A 22 -0.83 -10.99 -10.58
CA ARG A 22 -0.43 -12.39 -10.40
C ARG A 22 -1.41 -13.36 -11.07
N GLN A 23 -2.71 -13.11 -10.97
CA GLN A 23 -3.74 -13.87 -11.70
C GLN A 23 -3.59 -13.74 -13.23
N ALA A 24 -3.38 -12.51 -13.73
CA ALA A 24 -3.15 -12.30 -15.15
C ALA A 24 -1.88 -13.01 -15.65
N LEU A 25 -0.80 -12.99 -14.85
CA LEU A 25 0.44 -13.70 -15.11
C LEU A 25 0.22 -15.21 -15.19
N SER A 26 -0.52 -15.79 -14.24
CA SER A 26 -0.90 -17.20 -14.27
C SER A 26 -1.68 -17.56 -15.55
N ASN A 27 -2.62 -16.72 -15.97
CA ASN A 27 -3.39 -16.96 -17.20
C ASN A 27 -2.52 -16.90 -18.46
N LEU A 28 -1.53 -15.99 -18.50
CA LEU A 28 -0.57 -15.92 -19.61
C LEU A 28 0.29 -17.18 -19.68
N TYR A 29 0.70 -17.72 -18.54
CA TYR A 29 1.47 -18.97 -18.47
C TYR A 29 0.62 -20.18 -18.90
N SER A 30 -0.58 -20.34 -18.32
CA SER A 30 -1.48 -21.46 -18.65
C SER A 30 -1.94 -21.45 -20.11
N SER A 31 -2.03 -20.27 -20.75
CA SER A 31 -2.35 -20.15 -22.19
C SER A 31 -1.14 -20.35 -23.11
N GLY A 32 0.05 -20.64 -22.56
CA GLY A 32 1.28 -20.87 -23.32
C GLY A 32 1.87 -19.61 -23.97
N LYS A 33 1.39 -18.41 -23.59
CA LYS A 33 1.86 -17.15 -24.17
C LYS A 33 3.23 -16.72 -23.64
N ILE A 34 3.61 -17.20 -22.47
CA ILE A 34 4.92 -16.94 -21.85
C ILE A 34 5.57 -18.27 -21.44
N SER A 35 6.91 -18.28 -21.41
CA SER A 35 7.67 -19.43 -20.92
C SER A 35 7.58 -19.55 -19.40
N GLN A 36 7.88 -20.75 -18.89
CA GLN A 36 8.03 -20.98 -17.44
C GLN A 36 9.07 -20.06 -16.82
N SER A 37 10.23 -19.87 -17.46
CA SER A 37 11.27 -18.97 -16.96
C SER A 37 10.81 -17.52 -16.83
N THR A 38 9.95 -17.06 -17.75
CA THR A 38 9.37 -15.70 -17.71
C THR A 38 8.33 -15.60 -16.60
N PHE A 39 7.49 -16.62 -16.47
CA PHE A 39 6.51 -16.72 -15.39
C PHE A 39 7.19 -16.65 -14.01
N GLU A 40 8.19 -17.50 -13.76
CA GLU A 40 8.90 -17.57 -12.49
C GLU A 40 9.58 -16.24 -12.11
N LEU A 41 10.15 -15.53 -13.10
CA LEU A 41 10.76 -14.21 -12.87
C LEU A 41 9.73 -13.20 -12.37
N PHE A 42 8.60 -13.05 -13.08
CA PHE A 42 7.56 -12.11 -12.67
C PHE A 42 6.82 -12.55 -11.41
N ASP A 43 6.65 -13.86 -11.20
CA ASP A 43 5.99 -14.37 -9.99
C ASP A 43 6.81 -14.05 -8.75
N LYS A 44 8.14 -14.19 -8.84
CA LYS A 44 9.06 -13.75 -7.79
C LYS A 44 8.95 -12.25 -7.50
N GLU A 45 8.86 -11.40 -8.54
CA GLU A 45 8.63 -9.96 -8.34
C GLU A 45 7.29 -9.68 -7.64
N MET A 46 6.23 -10.43 -7.96
CA MET A 46 4.94 -10.32 -7.28
C MET A 46 5.04 -10.76 -5.81
N GLU A 47 5.78 -11.83 -5.51
CA GLU A 47 6.03 -12.29 -4.14
C GLU A 47 6.81 -11.26 -3.32
N GLU A 48 7.86 -10.65 -3.89
CA GLU A 48 8.61 -9.57 -3.26
C GLU A 48 7.72 -8.35 -2.99
N ALA A 49 6.85 -7.99 -3.94
CA ALA A 49 5.88 -6.90 -3.76
C ALA A 49 4.86 -7.21 -2.66
N LEU A 50 4.35 -8.45 -2.58
CA LEU A 50 3.44 -8.88 -1.50
C LEU A 50 4.12 -8.84 -0.14
N ALA A 51 5.37 -9.28 -0.06
CA ALA A 51 6.16 -9.25 1.19
C ALA A 51 6.38 -7.81 1.68
N GLU A 52 6.67 -6.87 0.77
CA GLU A 52 6.82 -5.46 1.12
C GLU A 52 5.49 -4.84 1.59
N ILE A 53 4.38 -5.16 0.94
CA ILE A 53 3.03 -4.74 1.36
C ILE A 53 2.74 -5.26 2.78
N GLU A 54 3.05 -6.53 3.06
CA GLU A 54 2.87 -7.11 4.40
C GLU A 54 3.75 -6.41 5.44
N ARG A 55 5.00 -6.10 5.11
CA ARG A 55 5.90 -5.34 5.99
C ARG A 55 5.33 -3.96 6.31
N GLN A 56 4.86 -3.22 5.31
CA GLN A 56 4.26 -1.89 5.50
C GLN A 56 3.01 -1.96 6.38
N ARG A 57 2.17 -2.97 6.19
CA ARG A 57 1.00 -3.25 7.04
C ARG A 57 1.41 -3.50 8.49
N ASN A 58 2.40 -4.34 8.74
CA ASN A 58 2.84 -4.66 10.10
C ASN A 58 3.39 -3.42 10.83
N VAL A 59 4.20 -2.61 10.13
CA VAL A 59 4.68 -1.32 10.66
C VAL A 59 3.51 -0.39 10.99
N MET A 60 2.45 -0.41 10.20
CA MET A 60 1.26 0.39 10.45
C MET A 60 0.48 -0.09 11.68
N LEU A 61 0.28 -1.40 11.81
CA LEU A 61 -0.38 -2.01 12.97
C LEU A 61 0.37 -1.70 14.27
N GLU A 62 1.70 -1.73 14.26
CA GLU A 62 2.52 -1.35 15.40
C GLU A 62 2.29 0.12 15.79
N LYS A 63 2.33 1.04 14.81
CA LYS A 63 2.05 2.47 15.05
C LYS A 63 0.65 2.72 15.60
N MET A 64 -0.35 2.01 15.09
CA MET A 64 -1.73 2.14 15.59
C MET A 64 -1.87 1.59 17.01
N THR A 65 -1.14 0.52 17.35
CA THR A 65 -1.10 -0.03 18.71
C THR A 65 -0.52 1.00 19.70
N VAL A 66 0.57 1.68 19.33
CA VAL A 66 1.12 2.78 20.14
C VAL A 66 0.08 3.88 20.31
N LYS A 67 -0.59 4.29 19.22
CA LYS A 67 -1.61 5.34 19.27
C LYS A 67 -2.82 4.98 20.14
N VAL A 68 -3.25 3.71 20.13
CA VAL A 68 -4.29 3.20 21.04
C VAL A 68 -3.88 3.45 22.49
N GLY A 69 -2.65 3.06 22.87
CA GLY A 69 -2.14 3.28 24.23
C GLY A 69 -2.09 4.75 24.62
N GLU A 70 -1.66 5.64 23.71
CA GLU A 70 -1.66 7.08 23.94
C GLU A 70 -3.07 7.64 24.22
N ILE A 71 -4.06 7.26 23.40
CA ILE A 71 -5.44 7.73 23.56
C ILE A 71 -6.06 7.18 24.85
N GLU A 72 -5.80 5.91 25.18
CA GLU A 72 -6.27 5.32 26.44
C GLU A 72 -5.70 6.05 27.66
N GLU A 73 -4.45 6.50 27.60
CA GLU A 73 -3.86 7.33 28.65
C GLU A 73 -4.49 8.73 28.71
N GLN A 74 -4.74 9.37 27.56
CA GLN A 74 -5.46 10.64 27.50
C GLN A 74 -6.86 10.55 28.12
N ILE A 75 -7.59 9.47 27.85
CA ILE A 75 -8.90 9.21 28.46
C ILE A 75 -8.79 9.18 29.98
N LYS A 76 -7.82 8.43 30.55
CA LYS A 76 -7.63 8.37 32.01
C LYS A 76 -7.31 9.72 32.63
N ILE A 77 -6.48 10.53 31.93
CA ILE A 77 -6.14 11.89 32.40
C ILE A 77 -7.40 12.77 32.43
N LEU A 78 -8.21 12.74 31.37
CA LEU A 78 -9.46 13.49 31.30
C LEU A 78 -10.47 13.03 32.35
N GLU A 79 -10.59 11.72 32.58
CA GLU A 79 -11.46 11.16 33.63
C GLU A 79 -11.03 11.60 35.03
N ARG A 80 -9.72 11.61 35.30
CA ARG A 80 -9.18 12.12 36.58
C ARG A 80 -9.46 13.61 36.73
N LEU A 81 -9.29 14.39 35.67
CA LEU A 81 -9.54 15.83 35.69
C LEU A 81 -11.03 16.10 35.96
N LEU A 82 -11.92 15.37 35.30
CA LEU A 82 -13.37 15.44 35.53
C LEU A 82 -13.69 15.15 37.00
N ALA A 83 -13.18 14.04 37.54
CA ALA A 83 -13.39 13.67 38.94
C ALA A 83 -12.89 14.75 39.92
N ASN A 84 -11.78 15.42 39.59
CA ASN A 84 -11.28 16.53 40.40
C ASN A 84 -12.26 17.72 40.41
N TYR A 85 -12.80 18.11 39.25
CA TYR A 85 -13.80 19.18 39.17
C TYR A 85 -15.10 18.83 39.89
N GLU A 86 -15.54 17.57 39.83
CA GLU A 86 -16.70 17.08 40.58
C GLU A 86 -16.49 17.22 42.10
N ILE A 87 -15.32 16.83 42.61
CA ILE A 87 -14.98 16.97 44.03
C ILE A 87 -14.97 18.45 44.44
N GLN A 88 -14.32 19.32 43.65
CA GLN A 88 -14.25 20.75 43.93
C GLN A 88 -15.63 21.40 43.92
N HIS A 89 -16.50 21.01 42.99
CA HIS A 89 -17.86 21.54 42.92
C HIS A 89 -18.70 21.12 44.13
N VAL A 90 -18.71 19.83 44.47
CA VAL A 90 -19.43 19.32 45.65
C VAL A 90 -18.86 19.88 46.96
N GLY A 91 -17.55 20.14 47.00
CA GLY A 91 -16.87 20.81 48.11
C GLY A 91 -17.15 22.31 48.22
N GLY A 92 -17.81 22.90 47.22
CA GLY A 92 -18.07 24.35 47.16
C GLY A 92 -16.82 25.19 46.88
N GLU A 93 -15.75 24.58 46.36
CA GLU A 93 -14.48 25.25 46.05
C GLU A 93 -14.54 26.05 44.74
N ILE A 94 -15.49 25.72 43.86
CA ILE A 94 -15.68 26.38 42.56
C ILE A 94 -17.14 26.75 42.34
N SER A 95 -17.37 27.76 41.49
CA SER A 95 -18.72 28.19 41.10
C SER A 95 -19.36 27.19 40.13
N GLU A 96 -20.70 27.16 40.09
CA GLU A 96 -21.46 26.37 39.10
C GLU A 96 -21.07 26.76 37.66
N GLU A 97 -20.84 28.04 37.39
CA GLU A 97 -20.45 28.52 36.06
C GLU A 97 -19.08 27.98 35.64
N ASP A 98 -18.09 28.03 36.52
CA ASP A 98 -16.76 27.49 36.25
C ASP A 98 -16.81 25.97 36.09
N TYR A 99 -17.54 25.29 36.98
CA TYR A 99 -17.75 23.85 36.91
C TYR A 99 -18.35 23.44 35.56
N GLN A 100 -19.45 24.06 35.13
CA GLN A 100 -20.11 23.72 33.87
C GLN A 100 -19.22 23.97 32.66
N ARG A 101 -18.49 25.09 32.66
CA ARG A 101 -17.58 25.42 31.56
C ARG A 101 -16.48 24.38 31.41
N GLU A 102 -15.78 24.04 32.49
CA GLU A 102 -14.65 23.10 32.42
C GLU A 102 -15.12 21.67 32.15
N THR A 103 -16.17 21.19 32.83
CA THR A 103 -16.68 19.83 32.64
C THR A 103 -17.29 19.61 31.25
N THR A 104 -17.89 20.63 30.64
CA THR A 104 -18.36 20.56 29.24
C THR A 104 -17.20 20.31 28.29
N VAL A 105 -16.10 21.06 28.43
CA VAL A 105 -14.91 20.89 27.57
C VAL A 105 -14.29 19.51 27.77
N ILE A 106 -14.14 19.06 29.01
CA ILE A 106 -13.61 17.73 29.33
C ILE A 106 -14.50 16.62 28.74
N SER A 107 -15.81 16.77 28.84
CA SER A 107 -16.78 15.80 28.32
C SER A 107 -16.70 15.67 26.79
N ILE A 108 -16.57 16.80 26.08
CA ILE A 108 -16.34 16.81 24.63
C ILE A 108 -15.01 16.12 24.29
N GLY A 109 -13.95 16.41 25.05
CA GLY A 109 -12.65 15.76 24.91
C GLY A 109 -12.73 14.24 25.07
N LEU A 110 -13.43 13.77 26.10
CA LEU A 110 -13.66 12.34 26.35
C LEU A 110 -14.44 11.66 25.24
N GLU A 111 -15.52 12.29 24.76
CA GLU A 111 -16.31 11.77 23.66
C GLU A 111 -15.46 11.61 22.39
N ASN A 112 -14.67 12.63 22.06
CA ASN A 112 -13.80 12.62 20.89
C ASN A 112 -12.69 11.57 21.01
N ALA A 113 -12.03 11.47 22.17
CA ALA A 113 -11.00 10.47 22.41
C ALA A 113 -11.55 9.04 22.28
N ARG A 114 -12.74 8.77 22.84
CA ARG A 114 -13.41 7.46 22.73
C ARG A 114 -13.81 7.15 21.28
N LYS A 115 -14.31 8.14 20.53
CA LYS A 115 -14.61 7.98 19.09
C LYS A 115 -13.35 7.65 18.28
N GLU A 116 -12.25 8.36 18.51
CA GLU A 116 -10.98 8.10 17.83
C GLU A 116 -10.44 6.69 18.16
N LEU A 117 -10.46 6.32 19.45
CA LEU A 117 -10.05 4.99 19.90
C LEU A 117 -10.82 3.88 19.18
N ASN A 118 -12.15 4.00 19.11
CA ASN A 118 -12.99 3.03 18.42
C ASN A 118 -12.68 2.97 16.92
N ALA A 119 -12.53 4.13 16.27
CA ALA A 119 -12.21 4.19 14.84
C ALA A 119 -10.86 3.53 14.51
N ILE A 120 -9.87 3.69 15.38
CA ILE A 120 -8.55 3.05 15.24
C ILE A 120 -8.68 1.54 15.41
N LYS A 121 -9.36 1.07 16.48
CA LYS A 121 -9.57 -0.37 16.73
C LYS A 121 -10.30 -1.05 15.57
N GLU A 122 -11.39 -0.47 15.08
CA GLU A 122 -12.11 -0.99 13.90
C GLU A 122 -11.23 -1.09 12.64
N THR A 123 -10.33 -0.12 12.45
CA THR A 123 -9.43 -0.11 11.30
C THR A 123 -8.32 -1.16 11.46
N MET A 124 -7.81 -1.37 12.68
CA MET A 124 -6.87 -2.45 12.98
C MET A 124 -7.50 -3.82 12.75
N ASP A 125 -8.75 -4.03 13.16
CA ASP A 125 -9.47 -5.29 12.93
C ASP A 125 -9.64 -5.57 11.44
N LYS A 126 -10.00 -4.56 10.64
CA LYS A 126 -10.07 -4.66 9.17
C LYS A 126 -8.71 -4.99 8.56
N MET A 127 -7.64 -4.41 9.08
CA MET A 127 -6.28 -4.77 8.67
C MET A 127 -5.92 -6.19 9.02
N ALA A 128 -6.35 -6.73 10.17
CA ALA A 128 -6.03 -8.08 10.60
C ALA A 128 -6.58 -9.18 9.66
N VAL A 129 -7.72 -8.92 9.01
CA VAL A 129 -8.46 -9.89 8.17
C VAL A 129 -7.98 -9.94 6.70
N PHE A 130 -6.88 -9.26 6.35
CA PHE A 130 -6.30 -9.35 5.00
C PHE A 130 -6.19 -10.81 4.52
N PRO A 131 -6.71 -11.14 3.33
CA PRO A 131 -6.66 -12.51 2.84
C PRO A 131 -5.20 -12.92 2.68
N LYS A 132 -4.75 -13.86 3.52
CA LYS A 132 -3.38 -14.38 3.47
C LYS A 132 -3.10 -15.26 2.26
N ASN A 133 -4.11 -15.66 1.50
CA ASN A 133 -3.95 -16.61 0.40
C ASN A 133 -4.19 -15.96 -0.96
N ALA A 134 -3.10 -15.48 -1.56
CA ALA A 134 -2.96 -15.45 -3.01
C ALA A 134 -3.03 -16.87 -3.62
N GLU A 135 -2.72 -17.90 -2.83
CA GLU A 135 -2.66 -19.31 -3.25
C GLU A 135 -4.04 -19.91 -3.59
N ALA A 136 -5.10 -19.54 -2.86
CA ALA A 136 -6.45 -20.09 -3.07
C ALA A 136 -7.08 -19.66 -4.40
N LEU A 137 -6.63 -18.55 -4.99
CA LEU A 137 -7.14 -18.05 -6.27
C LEU A 137 -6.42 -18.65 -7.48
N VAL A 138 -5.24 -19.25 -7.29
CA VAL A 138 -4.42 -19.81 -8.38
C VAL A 138 -4.64 -21.32 -8.51
N GLU A 139 -4.90 -22.02 -7.40
CA GLU A 139 -5.10 -23.48 -7.39
C GLU A 139 -6.33 -23.94 -8.22
N GLU A 140 -7.37 -23.11 -8.34
CA GLU A 140 -8.54 -23.40 -9.20
C GLU A 140 -8.18 -23.36 -10.71
N THR A 141 -7.09 -22.69 -11.10
CA THR A 141 -6.68 -22.57 -12.52
C THR A 141 -5.70 -23.67 -12.96
N LEU A 142 -5.01 -24.33 -12.02
CA LEU A 142 -3.94 -25.28 -12.32
C LEU A 142 -4.40 -26.74 -12.49
N THR A 143 -5.67 -27.06 -12.22
CA THR A 143 -6.18 -28.46 -12.25
C THR A 143 -6.73 -28.93 -13.59
N VAL A 144 -6.66 -28.12 -14.66
CA VAL A 144 -7.03 -28.58 -16.01
C VAL A 144 -5.83 -29.25 -16.68
N LYS A 145 -5.70 -30.56 -16.46
CA LYS A 145 -4.75 -31.46 -17.13
C LYS A 145 -4.91 -31.40 -18.67
N PRO A 146 -3.82 -31.31 -19.45
CA PRO A 146 -3.87 -31.49 -20.90
C PRO A 146 -3.81 -32.98 -21.23
N GLU A 147 -4.84 -33.51 -21.90
CA GLU A 147 -4.81 -34.85 -22.49
C GLU A 147 -5.56 -34.83 -23.81
N ASN A 148 -4.86 -34.62 -24.92
CA ASN A 148 -4.48 -35.70 -25.82
C ASN A 148 -3.87 -35.15 -27.13
N VAL A 149 -2.68 -35.64 -27.44
CA VAL A 149 -2.01 -35.50 -28.74
C VAL A 149 -2.63 -36.53 -29.68
N ALA A 150 -3.10 -36.09 -30.85
CA ALA A 150 -3.22 -36.97 -32.00
C ALA A 150 -2.39 -36.37 -33.15
N GLU A 151 -1.19 -36.91 -33.31
CA GLU A 151 -0.39 -36.80 -34.52
C GLU A 151 -1.19 -37.30 -35.72
N THR A 152 -1.12 -36.59 -36.86
CA THR A 152 -1.09 -37.29 -38.15
C THR A 152 -0.33 -36.50 -39.23
N SER A 153 0.77 -37.12 -39.66
CA SER A 153 1.34 -37.16 -41.02
C SER A 153 2.06 -35.94 -41.61
N LEU A 154 3.37 -36.16 -41.77
CA LEU A 154 4.28 -35.72 -42.83
C LEU A 154 3.62 -35.44 -44.19
N GLY A 155 4.08 -34.35 -44.82
CA GLY A 155 3.95 -34.05 -46.25
C GLY A 155 5.01 -33.01 -46.65
N ASN A 156 5.99 -33.45 -47.44
CA ASN A 156 7.16 -32.73 -47.94
C ASN A 156 6.82 -31.79 -49.13
N VAL A 157 7.85 -31.06 -49.61
CA VAL A 157 8.05 -30.26 -50.84
C VAL A 157 7.49 -28.83 -50.82
N GLU A 158 8.15 -27.78 -51.32
CA GLU A 158 9.35 -27.61 -52.14
C GLU A 158 9.87 -26.17 -51.98
N ALA A 159 11.13 -25.95 -52.32
CA ALA A 159 11.77 -24.64 -52.37
C ALA A 159 11.21 -23.80 -53.53
N GLU A 160 10.98 -22.50 -53.30
CA GLU A 160 11.04 -21.51 -54.38
C GLU A 160 11.61 -20.18 -53.86
N THR A 161 12.80 -19.88 -54.36
CA THR A 161 13.49 -18.60 -54.34
C THR A 161 12.74 -17.56 -55.16
N VAL A 162 12.56 -16.35 -54.63
CA VAL A 162 12.47 -15.14 -55.46
C VAL A 162 13.24 -14.00 -54.77
N GLU A 163 14.39 -13.65 -55.36
CA GLU A 163 15.05 -12.36 -55.21
C GLU A 163 14.13 -11.23 -55.72
N VAL A 164 14.01 -10.13 -54.99
CA VAL A 164 13.98 -8.80 -55.61
C VAL A 164 14.88 -7.85 -54.83
N THR A 165 15.80 -7.30 -55.61
CA THR A 165 16.92 -6.41 -55.34
C THR A 165 16.48 -4.95 -55.17
N ALA A 166 17.41 -4.16 -54.62
CA ALA A 166 17.54 -2.70 -54.74
C ALA A 166 16.55 -1.85 -53.90
N GLU A 167 16.84 -0.70 -53.32
CA GLU A 167 18.02 0.18 -53.14
C GLU A 167 17.42 1.34 -52.30
N VAL A 168 18.03 1.85 -51.22
CA VAL A 168 18.77 3.13 -51.19
C VAL A 168 18.99 3.41 -49.70
N ALA A 169 20.26 3.50 -49.28
CA ALA A 169 20.68 4.15 -48.03
C ALA A 169 20.79 5.67 -48.26
N PRO A 170 21.31 6.52 -47.34
CA PRO A 170 21.49 6.42 -45.89
C PRO A 170 20.84 7.65 -45.19
N GLN A 171 20.80 7.72 -43.86
CA GLN A 171 21.23 8.95 -43.16
C GLN A 171 21.89 8.59 -41.83
N THR A 172 23.14 9.02 -41.77
CA THR A 172 24.10 9.09 -40.68
C THR A 172 23.82 10.24 -39.73
N GLU A 173 24.46 10.16 -38.56
CA GLU A 173 24.88 11.29 -37.70
C GLU A 173 23.76 12.05 -36.94
N ASN A 174 23.93 12.52 -35.71
CA ASN A 174 25.12 12.68 -34.87
C ASN A 174 24.73 12.78 -33.39
N ALA A 175 25.76 12.65 -32.58
CA ALA A 175 25.85 12.77 -31.14
C ALA A 175 25.44 14.12 -30.52
N SER A 176 25.34 14.08 -29.19
CA SER A 176 25.58 15.18 -28.23
C SER A 176 24.54 16.32 -28.24
N GLU A 177 24.21 16.99 -27.14
CA GLU A 177 25.01 17.30 -25.97
C GLU A 177 24.08 17.80 -24.85
N THR A 178 24.43 17.47 -23.61
CA THR A 178 23.98 18.16 -22.40
C THR A 178 24.58 19.57 -22.36
N PRO A 179 23.97 20.51 -21.63
CA PRO A 179 24.80 21.40 -20.83
C PRO A 179 24.37 21.38 -19.37
N ILE A 180 25.34 20.98 -18.56
CA ILE A 180 25.51 21.37 -17.16
C ILE A 180 25.86 22.86 -17.18
N VAL A 181 25.23 23.67 -16.33
CA VAL A 181 25.78 24.98 -15.95
C VAL A 181 25.86 25.06 -14.44
N GLU A 182 27.08 25.31 -14.01
CA GLU A 182 27.59 25.49 -12.66
C GLU A 182 27.00 26.70 -11.91
N ALA A 183 26.93 26.49 -10.58
CA ALA A 183 27.32 27.37 -9.50
C ALA A 183 27.48 28.88 -9.74
N LYS A 184 26.84 29.67 -8.87
CA LYS A 184 27.47 30.87 -8.34
C LYS A 184 27.26 31.01 -6.83
N THR A 185 28.34 30.81 -6.10
CA THR A 185 28.60 31.28 -4.74
C THR A 185 29.05 32.75 -4.79
N GLU A 186 28.50 33.58 -3.91
CA GLU A 186 29.02 34.86 -3.39
C GLU A 186 27.98 35.29 -2.33
N GLY A 187 28.27 35.54 -1.06
CA GLY A 187 29.48 36.09 -0.46
C GLY A 187 29.12 37.46 0.15
N GLU A 188 29.28 37.58 1.48
CA GLU A 188 29.32 38.81 2.28
C GLU A 188 27.98 39.56 2.49
N ASN A 189 27.70 40.22 3.62
CA ASN A 189 28.57 40.85 4.60
C ASN A 189 27.85 41.05 5.96
N LEU A 190 28.68 41.18 6.99
CA LEU A 190 28.44 41.48 8.40
C LEU A 190 27.81 42.86 8.69
N GLY A 191 27.24 42.98 9.88
CA GLY A 191 27.55 44.11 10.79
C GLY A 191 26.45 45.14 11.06
N ASN A 192 25.68 44.96 12.14
CA ASN A 192 25.67 45.80 13.36
C ASN A 192 24.45 45.49 14.23
#